data_AF-A0A7C3QY54-F1
#
_entry.id   AF-A0A7C3QY54-F1
#
_cell.length_a   1.000
_cell.length_b   1.000
_cell.length_c   1.000
_cell.angle_alpha   90.00
_cell.angle_beta   90.00
_cell.angle_gamma   90.00
#
_symmetry.space_group_name_H-M   'P 1'
#
loop_
_entity.id
_entity.type
_entity.pdbx_description
1 polymer ?
#
loop_
_entity_poly.entity_id
_entity_poly.type
_entity_poly.pdbx_seq_one_letter_code
_entity_poly.pdbx_strand_id
1 'polypeptide(L)'
;MESKYAVILSFLASALVPLALIGIALRLLLTPLYYTVEYSMPYFPADEYGFTRQDRMRWAPFAVKYLVNNEDISYLGDLKFEDGSPLYNERELSHMQDVKNVVKGALLAWYVSLTILLALALIAWRMDWMPQYLNGLRRGGWWMIWLAVSIAVITAAGMILNPDIFWGFFTLFHSLFFEGDSWLFLYSDTLIRLFPIRFWQDAFLAAAAIALGGGLGLALGLKRFGA
;
A
#
# COMPACT_ATOMS: atom_id res chain seq x y z
N MET A 1 -19.27 -3.45 -36.28
CA MET A 1 -17.82 -3.23 -36.09
C MET A 1 -17.63 -2.40 -34.85
N GLU A 2 -16.87 -2.88 -33.87
CA GLU A 2 -16.63 -2.09 -32.64
C GLU A 2 -15.84 -0.82 -32.98
N SER A 3 -16.21 0.30 -32.36
CA SER A 3 -15.47 1.56 -32.49
C SER A 3 -14.05 1.38 -31.94
N LYS A 4 -13.03 1.79 -32.70
CA LYS A 4 -11.62 1.82 -32.23
C LYS A 4 -11.49 2.52 -30.88
N TYR A 5 -12.29 3.57 -30.66
CA TYR A 5 -12.29 4.34 -29.41
C TYR A 5 -12.87 3.57 -28.23
N ALA A 6 -13.88 2.72 -28.45
CA ALA A 6 -14.45 1.86 -27.40
C ALA A 6 -13.42 0.82 -26.92
N VAL A 7 -12.63 0.27 -27.86
CA VAL A 7 -11.53 -0.65 -27.55
C VAL A 7 -10.45 0.05 -26.71
N ILE A 8 -10.01 1.24 -27.13
CA ILE A 8 -9.02 2.04 -26.38
C ILE A 8 -9.53 2.32 -24.95
N LEU A 9 -10.77 2.77 -24.81
CA LEU A 9 -11.40 3.02 -23.51
C LEU A 9 -11.36 1.77 -22.61
N SER A 10 -11.67 0.60 -23.17
CA SER A 10 -11.65 -0.67 -22.45
C SER A 10 -10.25 -1.02 -21.92
N PHE A 11 -9.21 -0.80 -22.73
CA PHE A 11 -7.83 -1.03 -22.29
C PHE A 11 -7.35 -0.01 -21.26
N LEU A 12 -7.73 1.27 -21.39
CA LEU A 12 -7.43 2.30 -20.41
C LEU A 12 -8.09 1.97 -19.06
N ALA A 13 -9.37 1.61 -19.05
CA ALA A 13 -10.07 1.17 -17.84
C ALA A 13 -9.37 -0.04 -17.21
N SER A 14 -8.99 -1.02 -18.04
CA SER A 14 -8.26 -2.21 -17.58
C SER A 14 -6.92 -1.89 -16.91
N ALA A 15 -6.18 -0.90 -17.41
CA ALA A 15 -4.87 -0.53 -16.86
C ALA A 15 -4.98 0.25 -15.53
N LEU A 16 -6.06 1.01 -15.35
CA LEU A 16 -6.28 1.84 -14.15
C LEU A 16 -6.84 1.04 -12.96
N VAL A 17 -7.50 -0.09 -13.20
CA VAL A 17 -8.08 -0.91 -12.12
C VAL A 17 -7.05 -1.38 -11.08
N PRO A 18 -5.88 -1.93 -11.43
CA PRO A 18 -4.87 -2.29 -10.43
C PRO A 18 -4.46 -1.11 -9.56
N LEU A 19 -4.24 0.08 -10.14
CA LEU A 19 -3.91 1.30 -9.39
C LEU A 19 -5.04 1.70 -8.43
N ALA A 20 -6.29 1.62 -8.89
CA ALA A 20 -7.46 1.91 -8.07
C ALA A 20 -7.57 0.96 -6.86
N LEU A 21 -7.33 -0.34 -7.06
CA LEU A 21 -7.43 -1.35 -6.01
C LEU A 21 -6.26 -1.29 -5.02
N ILE A 22 -5.04 -1.04 -5.50
CA ILE A 22 -3.86 -0.82 -4.65
C ILE A 22 -4.07 0.41 -3.76
N GLY A 23 -4.59 1.51 -4.31
CA GLY A 23 -4.83 2.71 -3.51
C GLY A 23 -5.92 2.53 -2.45
N ILE A 24 -6.94 1.68 -2.68
CA ILE A 24 -7.90 1.29 -1.63
C ILE A 24 -7.18 0.56 -0.49
N ALA A 25 -6.34 -0.42 -0.81
CA ALA A 25 -5.55 -1.13 0.20
C ALA A 25 -4.65 -0.17 0.98
N LEU A 26 -3.91 0.70 0.30
CA LEU A 26 -3.07 1.72 0.92
C LEU A 26 -3.86 2.61 1.88
N ARG A 27 -5.05 3.08 1.49
CA ARG A 27 -5.90 3.91 2.36
C ARG A 27 -6.31 3.18 3.63
N LEU A 28 -6.66 1.90 3.54
CA LEU A 28 -7.03 1.09 4.70
C LEU A 28 -5.83 0.85 5.63
N LEU A 29 -4.65 0.57 5.07
CA LEU A 29 -3.41 0.39 5.84
C LEU A 29 -2.95 1.66 6.56
N LEU A 30 -3.23 2.84 5.99
CA LEU A 30 -2.95 4.15 6.60
C LEU A 30 -3.97 4.57 7.67
N THR A 31 -4.91 3.70 8.05
CA THR A 31 -5.87 3.96 9.14
C THR A 31 -5.43 3.34 10.46
N PRO A 32 -5.97 3.82 11.60
CA PRO A 32 -5.80 3.17 12.89
C PRO A 32 -6.17 1.70 12.95
N LEU A 33 -7.08 1.26 12.09
CA LEU A 33 -7.55 -0.12 12.07
C LEU A 33 -6.39 -1.10 11.90
N TYR A 34 -5.52 -0.83 10.92
CA TYR A 34 -4.47 -1.78 10.57
C TYR A 34 -3.44 -1.97 11.69
N TYR A 35 -2.76 -0.90 12.11
CA TYR A 35 -1.74 -1.02 13.14
C TYR A 35 -2.31 -1.47 14.50
N THR A 36 -3.57 -1.13 14.81
CA THR A 36 -4.21 -1.58 16.07
C THR A 36 -4.43 -3.09 16.05
N VAL A 37 -4.90 -3.65 14.92
CA VAL A 37 -5.05 -5.10 14.75
C VAL A 37 -3.68 -5.77 14.77
N GLU A 38 -2.74 -5.28 13.98
CA GLU A 38 -1.40 -5.86 13.83
C GLU A 38 -0.65 -5.96 15.16
N TYR A 39 -0.61 -4.87 15.94
CA TYR A 39 0.01 -4.89 17.27
C TYR A 39 -0.73 -5.74 18.31
N SER A 40 -1.93 -6.22 18.00
CA SER A 40 -2.70 -7.11 18.86
C SER A 40 -2.55 -8.59 18.48
N MET A 41 -1.84 -8.89 17.39
CA MET A 41 -1.67 -10.27 16.95
C MET A 41 -0.77 -11.05 17.91
N PRO A 42 -1.13 -12.29 18.28
CA PRO A 42 -0.39 -13.07 19.28
C PRO A 42 1.02 -13.43 18.83
N TYR A 43 1.30 -13.38 17.53
CA TYR A 43 2.61 -13.66 16.94
C TYR A 43 3.45 -12.39 16.72
N PHE A 44 2.92 -11.19 16.99
CA PHE A 44 3.64 -9.96 16.73
C PHE A 44 4.91 -9.91 17.60
N PRO A 45 6.11 -9.69 17.01
CA PRO A 45 7.36 -9.88 17.73
C PRO A 45 7.51 -8.88 18.88
N ALA A 46 8.06 -9.34 20.00
CA ALA A 46 8.49 -8.45 21.07
C ALA A 46 9.59 -7.51 20.56
N ASP A 47 9.69 -6.31 21.14
CA ASP A 47 10.84 -5.44 20.93
C ASP A 47 11.96 -5.83 21.89
N GLU A 48 13.13 -6.20 21.35
CA GLU A 48 14.32 -6.56 22.15
C GLU A 48 14.88 -5.36 22.92
N TYR A 49 14.52 -4.13 22.52
CA TYR A 49 14.95 -2.88 23.14
C TYR A 49 13.89 -2.27 24.09
N GLY A 50 12.81 -3.01 24.38
CA GLY A 50 11.92 -2.72 25.49
C GLY A 50 10.62 -1.98 25.19
N PHE A 51 10.30 -1.65 23.92
CA PHE A 51 8.95 -1.15 23.61
C PHE A 51 7.90 -2.22 23.88
N THR A 52 6.97 -1.86 24.75
CA THR A 52 5.75 -2.63 24.94
C THR A 52 4.78 -2.39 23.79
N ARG A 53 3.73 -3.22 23.71
CA ARG A 53 2.58 -2.95 22.84
C ARG A 53 1.97 -1.58 23.11
N GLN A 54 1.94 -1.13 24.37
CA GLN A 54 1.39 0.18 24.74
C GLN A 54 2.26 1.31 24.18
N ASP A 55 3.58 1.17 24.20
CA ASP A 55 4.49 2.15 23.59
C ASP A 55 4.31 2.23 22.09
N ARG A 56 4.19 1.08 21.40
CA ARG A 56 3.88 1.06 19.97
C ARG A 56 2.54 1.74 19.65
N MET A 57 1.51 1.47 20.46
CA MET A 57 0.20 2.12 20.33
C MET A 57 0.22 3.63 20.67
N ARG A 58 1.16 4.08 21.50
CA ARG A 58 1.39 5.50 21.81
C ARG A 58 2.08 6.22 20.67
N TRP A 59 3.13 5.64 20.09
CA TRP A 59 4.03 6.33 19.17
C TRP A 59 3.71 6.13 17.69
N ALA A 60 3.32 4.92 17.26
CA ALA A 60 3.00 4.64 15.85
C ALA A 60 1.93 5.56 15.24
N PRO A 61 0.87 6.00 15.97
CA PRO A 61 -0.11 6.92 15.42
C PRO A 61 0.48 8.23 14.91
N PHE A 62 1.57 8.74 15.51
CA PHE A 62 2.21 9.95 15.02
C PHE A 62 2.82 9.74 13.64
N ALA A 63 3.62 8.67 13.47
CA ALA A 63 4.22 8.32 12.19
C ALA A 63 3.15 8.11 11.09
N VAL A 64 2.09 7.35 11.38
CA VAL A 64 1.01 7.09 10.39
C VAL A 64 0.23 8.37 10.05
N LYS A 65 -0.11 9.21 11.03
CA LYS A 65 -0.80 10.50 10.79
C LYS A 65 0.07 11.45 9.97
N TYR A 66 1.37 11.47 10.22
CA TYR A 66 2.32 12.32 9.49
C TYR A 66 2.27 12.05 7.99
N LEU A 67 2.10 10.79 7.56
CA LEU A 67 2.07 10.43 6.14
C LEU A 67 0.90 11.05 5.36
N VAL A 68 -0.18 11.45 6.06
CA VAL A 68 -1.41 11.94 5.43
C VAL A 68 -1.83 13.34 5.88
N ASN A 69 -1.12 13.96 6.81
CA ASN A 69 -1.35 15.33 7.25
C ASN A 69 -0.51 16.34 6.45
N ASN A 70 -0.71 17.62 6.73
CA ASN A 70 -0.01 18.73 6.07
C ASN A 70 1.19 19.27 6.86
N GLU A 71 1.56 18.65 7.98
CA GLU A 71 2.68 19.08 8.81
C GLU A 71 4.04 18.83 8.13
N ASP A 72 5.06 19.60 8.49
CA ASP A 72 6.44 19.29 8.11
C ASP A 72 7.09 18.27 9.06
N ILE A 73 8.35 17.93 8.80
CA ILE A 73 9.06 16.87 9.52
C ILE A 73 9.23 17.16 11.03
N SER A 74 9.13 18.42 11.47
CA SER A 74 9.19 18.78 12.89
C SER A 74 8.06 18.14 13.70
N TYR A 75 6.91 17.81 13.07
CA TYR A 75 5.83 17.06 13.72
C TYR A 75 6.30 15.72 14.31
N LEU A 76 7.30 15.09 13.68
CA LEU A 76 7.96 13.91 14.24
C LEU A 76 9.23 14.28 15.01
N GLY A 77 10.00 15.26 14.53
CA GLY A 77 11.27 15.67 15.14
C GLY A 77 11.14 16.27 16.54
N ASP A 78 10.00 16.87 16.88
CA ASP A 78 9.74 17.47 18.18
C ASP A 78 9.30 16.43 19.23
N LEU A 79 9.03 15.18 18.82
CA LEU A 79 8.66 14.10 19.72
C LEU A 79 9.86 13.65 20.55
N LYS A 80 9.66 13.48 21.85
CA LYS A 80 10.70 13.09 22.81
C LYS A 80 10.21 11.98 23.73
N PHE A 81 11.14 11.15 24.17
CA PHE A 81 10.94 10.24 25.29
C PHE A 81 10.80 11.02 26.61
N GLU A 82 10.41 10.31 27.67
CA GLU A 82 10.20 10.91 29.00
C GLU A 82 11.49 11.46 29.63
N ASP A 83 12.64 10.92 29.24
CA ASP A 83 13.96 11.43 29.63
C ASP A 83 14.40 12.66 28.82
N GLY A 84 13.58 13.12 27.87
CA GLY A 84 13.83 14.28 27.01
C GLY A 84 14.69 13.99 25.78
N SER A 85 15.14 12.75 25.56
CA SER A 85 15.85 12.36 24.35
C SER A 85 14.90 12.35 23.13
N PRO A 86 15.39 12.69 21.91
CA PRO A 86 14.57 12.63 20.69
C PRO A 86 14.01 11.23 20.43
N LEU A 87 12.74 11.16 20.03
CA LEU A 87 12.08 9.90 19.70
C LEU A 87 12.68 9.29 18.42
N TYR A 88 12.99 10.12 17.43
CA TYR A 88 13.59 9.72 16.16
C TYR A 88 14.93 10.43 15.97
N ASN A 89 15.89 9.73 15.39
CA ASN A 89 17.14 10.32 14.93
C ASN A 89 16.98 10.96 13.53
N GLU A 90 17.98 11.75 13.10
CA GLU A 90 17.95 12.48 11.82
C GLU A 90 17.76 11.58 10.59
N ARG A 91 18.31 10.35 10.61
CA ARG A 91 18.15 9.40 9.50
C ARG A 91 16.70 8.93 9.40
N GLU A 92 16.09 8.59 10.53
CA GLU A 92 14.68 8.17 10.58
C GLU A 92 13.75 9.29 10.13
N LEU A 93 14.03 10.53 10.53
CA LEU A 93 13.28 11.71 10.11
C LEU A 93 13.39 11.95 8.59
N SER A 94 14.61 11.90 8.05
CA SER A 94 14.84 12.01 6.60
C SER A 94 14.05 10.94 5.84
N HIS A 95 14.13 9.69 6.28
CA HIS A 95 13.40 8.59 5.63
C HIS A 95 11.88 8.78 5.73
N MET A 96 11.34 9.18 6.88
CA MET A 96 9.91 9.45 7.02
C MET A 96 9.43 10.57 6.10
N GLN A 97 10.28 11.58 5.85
CA GLN A 97 9.98 12.63 4.87
C GLN A 97 9.89 12.06 3.44
N ASP A 98 10.78 11.15 3.05
CA ASP A 98 10.72 10.47 1.76
C ASP A 98 9.48 9.59 1.65
N VAL A 99 9.18 8.79 2.69
CA VAL A 99 7.98 7.94 2.75
C VAL A 99 6.71 8.80 2.61
N LYS A 100 6.65 9.98 3.24
CA LYS A 100 5.52 10.91 3.08
C LYS A 100 5.35 11.36 1.63
N ASN A 101 6.44 11.64 0.92
CA ASN A 101 6.39 12.03 -0.48
C ASN A 101 5.89 10.88 -1.38
N VAL A 102 6.37 9.66 -1.13
CA VAL A 102 5.90 8.45 -1.82
C VAL A 102 4.42 8.21 -1.57
N VAL A 103 3.96 8.30 -0.31
CA VAL A 103 2.55 8.13 0.05
C VAL A 103 1.68 9.20 -0.61
N LYS A 104 2.10 10.48 -0.59
CA LYS A 104 1.37 11.56 -1.29
C LYS A 104 1.27 11.30 -2.80
N GLY A 105 2.37 10.88 -3.44
CA GLY A 105 2.39 10.53 -4.85
C GLY A 105 1.46 9.35 -5.19
N ALA A 106 1.50 8.29 -4.38
CA ALA A 106 0.64 7.12 -4.53
C ALA A 106 -0.85 7.48 -4.36
N LEU A 107 -1.18 8.31 -3.37
CA LEU A 107 -2.55 8.79 -3.16
C LEU A 107 -3.02 9.69 -4.30
N LEU A 108 -2.15 10.57 -4.84
CA LEU A 108 -2.48 11.37 -6.01
C LEU A 108 -2.76 10.50 -7.24
N ALA A 109 -1.89 9.53 -7.52
CA ALA A 109 -2.07 8.57 -8.62
C ALA A 109 -3.39 7.79 -8.46
N TRP A 110 -3.75 7.45 -7.23
CA TRP A 110 -5.02 6.80 -6.91
C TRP A 110 -6.23 7.70 -7.22
N TYR A 111 -6.25 8.95 -6.74
CA TYR A 111 -7.34 9.88 -7.01
C TYR A 111 -7.50 10.18 -8.51
N VAL A 112 -6.39 10.35 -9.23
CA VAL A 112 -6.38 10.52 -10.68
C VAL A 112 -6.96 9.29 -11.38
N SER A 113 -6.55 8.09 -10.96
CA SER A 113 -7.06 6.83 -11.53
C SER A 113 -8.57 6.69 -11.35
N LEU A 114 -9.09 6.98 -10.15
CA LEU A 114 -10.54 6.96 -9.88
C LEU A 114 -11.29 8.00 -10.72
N THR A 115 -10.74 9.21 -10.83
CA THR A 115 -11.33 10.29 -11.63
C THR A 115 -11.41 9.90 -13.10
N ILE A 116 -10.35 9.33 -13.67
CA ILE A 116 -10.33 8.87 -15.06
C ILE A 116 -11.30 7.70 -15.23
N LEU A 117 -11.32 6.72 -14.32
CA LEU A 117 -12.27 5.60 -14.39
C LEU A 117 -13.72 6.06 -14.41
N LEU A 118 -14.06 7.09 -13.62
CA LEU A 118 -15.39 7.70 -13.61
C LEU A 118 -15.67 8.43 -14.93
N ALA A 119 -14.73 9.22 -15.43
CA ALA A 119 -14.87 9.90 -16.72
C ALA A 119 -15.08 8.90 -17.88
N LEU A 120 -14.33 7.80 -17.90
CA LEU A 120 -14.50 6.72 -18.88
C LEU A 120 -15.87 6.05 -18.76
N ALA A 121 -16.38 5.86 -17.54
CA ALA A 121 -17.75 5.34 -17.34
C ALA A 121 -18.81 6.28 -17.92
N LEU A 122 -18.68 7.59 -17.69
CA LEU A 122 -19.61 8.59 -18.23
C LEU A 122 -19.57 8.64 -19.77
N ILE A 123 -18.37 8.59 -20.36
CA ILE A 123 -18.21 8.51 -21.82
C ILE A 123 -18.84 7.22 -22.35
N ALA A 124 -18.56 6.09 -21.72
CA ALA A 124 -19.11 4.79 -22.13
C ALA A 124 -20.64 4.78 -22.04
N TRP A 125 -21.23 5.39 -21.01
CA TRP A 125 -22.68 5.54 -20.90
C TRP A 125 -23.25 6.42 -22.01
N ARG A 126 -22.63 7.57 -22.29
CA ARG A 126 -23.13 8.53 -23.29
C ARG A 126 -23.02 8.03 -24.73
N MET A 127 -22.05 7.16 -25.00
CA MET A 127 -21.72 6.63 -26.33
C MET A 127 -22.19 5.19 -26.55
N ASP A 128 -22.93 4.61 -25.61
CA ASP A 128 -23.40 3.22 -25.63
C ASP A 128 -22.26 2.17 -25.70
N TRP A 129 -21.14 2.45 -25.02
CA TRP A 129 -19.97 1.57 -24.90
C TRP A 129 -19.80 0.94 -23.51
N MET A 130 -20.89 0.91 -22.72
CA MET A 130 -20.87 0.28 -21.39
C MET A 130 -20.39 -1.18 -21.40
N PRO A 131 -20.78 -2.03 -22.38
CA PRO A 131 -20.23 -3.38 -22.48
C PRO A 131 -18.69 -3.39 -22.54
N GLN A 132 -18.07 -2.50 -23.30
CA GLN A 132 -16.61 -2.43 -23.46
C GLN A 132 -15.93 -1.89 -22.21
N TYR A 133 -16.53 -0.90 -21.53
CA TYR A 133 -16.05 -0.41 -20.24
C TYR A 133 -16.04 -1.53 -19.18
N LEU A 134 -17.16 -2.25 -19.04
CA LEU A 134 -17.29 -3.36 -18.09
C LEU A 134 -16.33 -4.52 -18.41
N ASN A 135 -16.14 -4.85 -19.69
CA ASN A 135 -15.11 -5.80 -20.13
C ASN A 135 -13.69 -5.32 -19.75
N GLY A 136 -13.44 -4.00 -19.82
CA GLY A 136 -12.21 -3.36 -19.37
C GLY A 136 -11.98 -3.54 -17.88
N LEU A 137 -12.99 -3.22 -17.06
CA LEU A 137 -12.94 -3.41 -15.60
C LEU A 137 -12.69 -4.88 -15.22
N ARG A 138 -13.41 -5.82 -15.87
CA ARG A 138 -13.25 -7.26 -15.67
C ARG A 138 -11.82 -7.72 -15.95
N ARG A 139 -11.25 -7.29 -17.09
CA ARG A 139 -9.86 -7.59 -17.47
C ARG A 139 -8.87 -6.97 -16.48
N GLY A 140 -9.13 -5.74 -16.04
CA GLY A 140 -8.39 -5.09 -14.95
C GLY A 140 -8.42 -5.89 -13.65
N GLY A 141 -9.58 -6.46 -13.30
CA GLY A 141 -9.74 -7.36 -12.16
C GLY A 141 -8.84 -8.59 -12.27
N TRP A 142 -8.76 -9.22 -13.45
CA TRP A 142 -7.83 -10.33 -13.68
C TRP A 142 -6.36 -9.93 -13.54
N TRP A 143 -5.94 -8.76 -14.05
CA TRP A 143 -4.58 -8.26 -13.83
C TRP A 143 -4.28 -8.07 -12.34
N MET A 144 -5.23 -7.53 -11.57
CA MET A 144 -5.05 -7.37 -10.14
C MET A 144 -4.99 -8.72 -9.41
N ILE A 145 -5.79 -9.72 -9.80
CA ILE A 145 -5.71 -11.07 -9.22
C ILE A 145 -4.30 -11.62 -9.39
N TRP A 146 -3.75 -11.59 -10.61
CA TRP A 146 -2.39 -12.07 -10.86
C TRP A 146 -1.37 -11.35 -10.00
N LEU A 147 -1.42 -10.00 -9.99
CA LEU A 147 -0.48 -9.19 -9.20
C LEU A 147 -0.60 -9.47 -7.70
N ALA A 148 -1.83 -9.52 -7.15
CA ALA A 148 -2.07 -9.77 -5.73
C ALA A 148 -1.60 -11.16 -5.31
N VAL A 149 -1.90 -12.19 -6.12
CA VAL A 149 -1.43 -13.56 -5.86
C VAL A 149 0.09 -13.63 -5.91
N SER A 150 0.75 -12.99 -6.89
CA SER A 150 2.21 -12.96 -6.95
C SER A 150 2.83 -12.32 -5.69
N ILE A 151 2.32 -11.18 -5.25
CA ILE A 151 2.79 -10.51 -4.02
C ILE A 151 2.56 -11.41 -2.79
N ALA A 152 1.38 -12.02 -2.68
CA ALA A 152 1.05 -12.89 -1.56
C ALA A 152 1.97 -14.13 -1.51
N VAL A 153 2.23 -14.76 -2.67
CA VAL A 153 3.13 -15.93 -2.77
C VAL A 153 4.56 -15.56 -2.40
N ILE A 154 5.10 -14.45 -2.95
CA ILE A 154 6.46 -13.99 -2.62
C ILE A 154 6.58 -13.71 -1.12
N THR A 155 5.59 -13.02 -0.54
CA THR A 155 5.59 -12.67 0.89
C THR A 155 5.50 -13.92 1.76
N ALA A 156 4.56 -14.82 1.47
CA ALA A 156 4.39 -16.07 2.22
C ALA A 156 5.61 -17.00 2.10
N ALA A 157 6.21 -17.10 0.91
CA ALA A 157 7.46 -17.84 0.71
C ALA A 157 8.60 -17.25 1.55
N GLY A 158 8.68 -15.92 1.63
CA GLY A 158 9.64 -15.23 2.49
C GLY A 158 9.42 -15.47 3.98
N MET A 159 8.18 -15.66 4.41
CA MET A 159 7.86 -15.93 5.82
C MET A 159 8.08 -17.40 6.22
N ILE A 160 7.81 -18.34 5.32
CA ILE A 160 7.74 -19.78 5.65
C ILE A 160 8.98 -20.54 5.18
N LEU A 161 9.53 -20.18 4.02
CA LEU A 161 10.58 -20.96 3.36
C LEU A 161 11.96 -20.35 3.57
N ASN A 162 12.13 -19.05 3.26
CA ASN A 162 13.40 -18.34 3.40
C ASN A 162 13.20 -16.82 3.59
N PRO A 163 13.57 -16.24 4.75
CA PRO A 163 13.50 -14.80 5.00
C PRO A 163 14.16 -13.92 3.93
N ASP A 164 15.22 -14.40 3.28
CA ASP A 164 15.93 -13.66 2.23
C ASP A 164 15.05 -13.37 1.01
N ILE A 165 14.01 -14.17 0.76
CA ILE A 165 13.06 -13.92 -0.34
C ILE A 165 12.29 -12.64 -0.07
N PHE A 166 11.75 -12.48 1.14
CA PHE A 166 11.04 -11.24 1.49
C PHE A 166 12.03 -10.08 1.60
N TRP A 167 13.23 -10.29 2.14
CA TRP A 167 14.23 -9.23 2.22
C TRP A 167 14.66 -8.73 0.84
N GLY A 168 14.87 -9.63 -0.13
CA GLY A 168 15.17 -9.26 -1.52
C GLY A 168 14.01 -8.50 -2.16
N PHE A 169 12.76 -8.96 -1.97
CA PHE A 169 11.57 -8.25 -2.43
C PHE A 169 11.43 -6.85 -1.79
N PHE A 170 11.65 -6.76 -0.47
CA PHE A 170 11.58 -5.53 0.30
C PHE A 170 12.66 -4.54 -0.16
N THR A 171 13.89 -5.02 -0.36
CA THR A 171 15.01 -4.23 -0.90
C THR A 171 14.71 -3.70 -2.30
N LEU A 172 14.19 -4.55 -3.19
CA LEU A 172 13.77 -4.14 -4.53
C LEU A 172 12.66 -3.09 -4.46
N PHE A 173 11.67 -3.27 -3.58
CA PHE A 173 10.64 -2.27 -3.38
C PHE A 173 11.23 -0.95 -2.92
N HIS A 174 12.15 -0.96 -1.94
CA HIS A 174 12.78 0.26 -1.43
C HIS A 174 13.63 0.97 -2.49
N SER A 175 14.38 0.23 -3.31
CA SER A 175 15.22 0.83 -4.35
C SER A 175 14.45 1.51 -5.48
N LEU A 176 13.15 1.22 -5.64
CA LEU A 176 12.28 1.94 -6.57
C LEU A 176 11.92 3.35 -6.07
N PHE A 177 12.02 3.61 -4.76
CA PHE A 177 11.51 4.82 -4.13
C PHE A 177 12.55 5.62 -3.34
N PHE A 178 13.63 4.97 -2.90
CA PHE A 178 14.61 5.53 -2.00
C PHE A 178 16.03 5.34 -2.53
N GLU A 179 16.89 6.31 -2.27
CA GLU A 179 18.27 6.30 -2.72
C GLU A 179 19.18 5.58 -1.72
N GLY A 180 20.02 4.67 -2.24
CA GLY A 180 21.04 3.95 -1.47
C GLY A 180 20.48 3.26 -0.23
N ASP A 181 21.14 3.53 0.91
CA ASP A 181 20.87 2.89 2.21
C ASP A 181 20.04 3.79 3.15
N SER A 182 19.35 4.80 2.62
CA SER A 182 18.56 5.79 3.40
C SER A 182 17.45 5.18 4.27
N TRP A 183 17.05 3.96 3.96
CA TRP A 183 16.00 3.19 4.64
C TRP A 183 16.56 2.05 5.53
N LEU A 184 17.89 1.92 5.63
CA LEU A 184 18.54 0.93 6.50
C LEU A 184 18.87 1.52 7.88
N PHE A 185 18.35 0.86 8.91
CA PHE A 185 18.37 1.31 10.30
C PHE A 185 19.07 0.32 11.22
N LEU A 186 19.53 0.82 12.37
CA LEU A 186 19.99 -0.03 13.47
C LEU A 186 18.78 -0.65 14.17
N TYR A 187 18.90 -1.87 14.67
CA TYR A 187 17.81 -2.52 15.43
C TYR A 187 17.33 -1.72 16.65
N SER A 188 18.18 -0.82 17.18
CA SER A 188 17.85 0.10 18.26
C SER A 188 17.03 1.32 17.84
N ASP A 189 16.96 1.63 16.53
CA ASP A 189 16.26 2.80 16.00
C ASP A 189 14.75 2.64 16.18
N THR A 190 14.11 3.71 16.62
CA THR A 190 12.69 3.74 17.01
C THR A 190 11.76 3.27 15.90
N LEU A 191 12.01 3.66 14.66
CA LEU A 191 11.15 3.43 13.51
C LEU A 191 10.98 1.94 13.23
N ILE A 192 12.07 1.17 13.21
CA ILE A 192 11.99 -0.28 12.96
C ILE A 192 11.55 -1.06 14.21
N ARG A 193 11.67 -0.48 15.40
CA ARG A 193 11.06 -1.03 16.63
C ARG A 193 9.54 -0.85 16.63
N LEU A 194 9.04 0.25 16.06
CA LEU A 194 7.61 0.49 15.85
C LEU A 194 7.06 -0.33 14.68
N PHE A 195 7.79 -0.41 13.58
CA PHE A 195 7.38 -1.08 12.34
C PHE A 195 8.40 -2.17 11.95
N PRO A 196 8.52 -3.25 12.74
CA PRO A 196 9.46 -4.33 12.46
C PRO A 196 9.13 -5.03 11.15
N ILE A 197 10.06 -5.80 10.60
CA ILE A 197 9.87 -6.48 9.30
C ILE A 197 8.56 -7.28 9.23
N ARG A 198 8.13 -7.87 10.35
CA ARG A 198 6.85 -8.59 10.46
C ARG A 198 5.64 -7.71 10.16
N PHE A 199 5.63 -6.46 10.64
CA PHE A 199 4.59 -5.49 10.34
C PHE A 199 4.46 -5.29 8.82
N TRP A 200 5.59 -5.16 8.12
CA TRP A 200 5.57 -4.96 6.68
C TRP A 200 5.15 -6.22 5.92
N GLN A 201 5.60 -7.41 6.32
CA GLN A 201 5.13 -8.68 5.74
C GLN A 201 3.61 -8.79 5.81
N ASP A 202 3.04 -8.54 6.97
CA ASP A 202 1.60 -8.62 7.17
C ASP A 202 0.86 -7.48 6.45
N ALA A 203 1.49 -6.31 6.28
CA ALA A 203 0.93 -5.21 5.48
C ALA A 203 0.85 -5.58 3.99
N PHE A 204 1.89 -6.21 3.44
CA PHE A 204 1.87 -6.71 2.05
C PHE A 204 0.81 -7.78 1.85
N LEU A 205 0.66 -8.72 2.79
CA LEU A 205 -0.39 -9.74 2.75
C LEU A 205 -1.79 -9.13 2.86
N ALA A 206 -2.00 -8.18 3.77
CA ALA A 206 -3.27 -7.49 3.93
C ALA A 206 -3.62 -6.69 2.66
N ALA A 207 -2.66 -5.98 2.08
CA ALA A 207 -2.85 -5.27 0.82
C ALA A 207 -3.21 -6.22 -0.32
N ALA A 208 -2.50 -7.35 -0.45
CA ALA A 208 -2.78 -8.37 -1.44
C ALA A 208 -4.19 -8.96 -1.24
N ALA A 209 -4.61 -9.26 -0.01
CA ALA A 209 -5.94 -9.79 0.28
C ALA A 209 -7.06 -8.80 -0.08
N ILE A 210 -6.93 -7.52 0.29
CA ILE A 210 -7.89 -6.46 -0.06
C ILE A 210 -7.99 -6.31 -1.59
N ALA A 211 -6.84 -6.19 -2.26
CA ALA A 211 -6.79 -6.02 -3.70
C ALA A 211 -7.28 -7.26 -4.46
N LEU A 212 -7.03 -8.47 -3.94
CA LEU A 212 -7.55 -9.72 -4.46
C LEU A 212 -9.09 -9.77 -4.37
N GLY A 213 -9.67 -9.37 -3.23
CA GLY A 213 -11.13 -9.28 -3.08
C GLY A 213 -11.77 -8.34 -4.11
N GLY A 214 -11.20 -7.15 -4.29
CA GLY A 214 -11.65 -6.21 -5.33
C GLY A 214 -11.46 -6.75 -6.75
N GLY A 215 -10.32 -7.41 -7.01
CA GLY A 215 -10.01 -8.03 -8.30
C GLY A 215 -11.01 -9.14 -8.66
N LEU A 216 -11.31 -10.04 -7.73
CA LEU A 216 -12.33 -11.09 -7.86
C LEU A 216 -13.71 -10.51 -8.10
N GLY A 217 -14.08 -9.46 -7.35
CA GLY A 217 -15.36 -8.76 -7.52
C GLY A 217 -15.55 -8.22 -8.93
N LEU A 218 -14.52 -7.58 -9.51
CA LEU A 218 -14.58 -7.07 -10.89
C LEU A 218 -14.48 -8.19 -11.95
N ALA A 219 -13.58 -9.16 -11.74
CA ALA A 219 -13.29 -10.21 -12.71
C ALA A 219 -14.44 -11.23 -12.87
N LEU A 220 -15.14 -11.53 -11.77
CA LEU A 220 -16.16 -12.58 -11.72
C LEU A 220 -17.57 -12.02 -11.52
N GLY A 221 -17.72 -10.88 -10.85
CA GLY A 221 -19.03 -10.28 -10.55
C GLY A 221 -19.65 -9.51 -11.73
N LEU A 222 -18.86 -9.12 -12.73
CA LEU A 222 -19.35 -8.42 -13.92
C LEU A 222 -19.72 -9.40 -15.04
N LYS A 223 -20.91 -9.22 -15.62
CA LYS A 223 -21.35 -9.96 -16.81
C LYS A 223 -20.34 -9.78 -17.94
N ARG A 224 -19.98 -10.88 -18.60
CA ARG A 224 -19.16 -10.85 -19.81
C ARG A 224 -20.04 -10.53 -21.00
N PHE A 225 -19.67 -9.51 -21.77
CA PHE A 225 -20.40 -9.12 -22.99
C PHE A 225 -19.58 -9.49 -24.23
N GLY A 226 -20.21 -10.09 -25.23
CA GLY A 226 -19.61 -10.40 -26.54
C GLY A 226 -18.65 -11.59 -26.54
N ALA A 227 -19.11 -12.76 -26.08
CA ALA A 227 -18.46 -14.03 -26.45
C ALA A 227 -18.78 -14.37 -27.92
#